data_AF-A0A7L2ZXS6-F1
#
_entry.id   AF-A0A7L2ZXS6-F1
#
_cell.length_a   1.000
_cell.length_b   1.000
_cell.length_c   1.000
_cell.angle_alpha   90.00
_cell.angle_beta   90.00
_cell.angle_gamma   90.00
#
_symmetry.space_group_name_H-M   'P 1'
#
loop_
_entity.id
_entity.type
_entity.pdbx_description
1 polymer ?
#
loop_
_entity_poly.entity_id
_entity_poly.type
_entity_poly.pdbx_seq_one_letter_code
_entity_poly.pdbx_strand_id
1 'polypeptide(L)'
;MPLPETMFCAQQIKIPPELPDILKQFTKAAIRTQPLDVLQWAAAYFSALSKGEPLPVKERLEMPLVTGKTDAGLTPGLLKVLHKQLSSKGMVSIAELREKWKHLGLPEEQLEAILQLDSFGEQVEWMKFLALGCSVLG
;
A
#
# COMPACT_ATOMS: atom_id res chain seq x y z
N MET A 1 -42.09 29.76 13.66
CA MET A 1 -42.22 28.27 13.70
C MET A 1 -41.10 27.72 14.55
N PRO A 2 -41.35 26.81 15.51
CA PRO A 2 -40.28 26.06 16.14
C PRO A 2 -39.61 25.13 15.11
N LEU A 3 -38.30 24.97 15.19
CA LEU A 3 -37.55 24.05 14.33
C LEU A 3 -37.98 22.61 14.64
N PRO A 4 -38.12 21.73 13.63
CA PRO A 4 -38.45 20.33 13.87
C PRO A 4 -37.38 19.69 14.77
N GLU A 5 -37.82 19.05 15.86
CA GLU A 5 -36.95 18.25 16.71
C GLU A 5 -36.26 17.20 15.85
N THR A 6 -34.93 17.25 15.83
CA THR A 6 -34.14 16.21 15.19
C THR A 6 -34.42 14.92 15.96
N MET A 7 -35.12 13.96 15.34
CA MET A 7 -35.53 12.68 15.96
C MET A 7 -34.35 11.84 16.49
N PHE A 8 -33.11 12.23 16.18
CA PHE A 8 -31.89 11.57 16.63
C PHE A 8 -31.10 12.51 17.55
N CYS A 9 -31.00 12.15 18.83
CA CYS A 9 -30.12 12.83 19.77
C CYS A 9 -28.70 12.24 19.70
N ALA A 10 -27.66 13.05 19.80
CA ALA A 10 -26.26 12.61 19.77
C ALA A 10 -25.94 11.50 20.81
N GLN A 11 -26.69 11.46 21.91
CA GLN A 11 -26.58 10.45 22.98
C GLN A 11 -27.01 9.04 22.53
N GLN A 12 -27.80 8.91 21.47
CA GLN A 12 -28.23 7.61 20.91
C GLN A 12 -27.16 7.01 19.99
N ILE A 13 -26.23 7.82 19.47
CA ILE A 13 -25.15 7.38 18.59
C ILE A 13 -23.93 7.02 19.44
N LYS A 14 -23.75 5.73 19.70
CA LYS A 14 -22.56 5.22 20.40
C LYS A 14 -21.38 5.15 19.43
N ILE A 15 -20.47 6.12 19.53
CA ILE A 15 -19.22 6.11 18.76
C ILE A 15 -18.18 5.31 19.56
N PRO A 16 -17.59 4.24 19.00
CA PRO A 16 -16.49 3.53 19.66
C PRO A 16 -15.32 4.48 19.94
N PRO A 17 -14.72 4.44 21.15
CA PRO A 17 -13.68 5.39 21.54
C PRO A 17 -12.41 5.28 20.68
N GLU A 18 -12.13 4.13 20.07
CA GLU A 18 -10.96 3.92 19.21
C GLU A 18 -11.17 4.43 17.77
N LEU A 19 -12.43 4.55 17.31
CA LEU A 19 -12.75 4.86 15.92
C LEU A 19 -12.09 6.16 15.41
N PRO A 20 -12.10 7.28 16.16
CA PRO A 20 -11.46 8.52 15.71
C PRO A 20 -9.95 8.36 15.45
N ASP A 21 -9.25 7.59 16.29
CA ASP A 21 -7.81 7.40 16.12
C ASP A 21 -7.49 6.46 14.96
N ILE A 22 -8.27 5.39 14.78
CA ILE A 22 -8.14 4.48 13.62
C ILE A 22 -8.29 5.26 12.30
N LEU A 23 -9.34 6.09 12.19
CA LEU A 23 -9.58 6.89 10.98
C LEU A 23 -8.47 7.93 10.75
N LYS A 24 -7.95 8.53 11.83
CA LYS A 24 -6.83 9.47 11.76
C LYS A 24 -5.55 8.80 11.28
N GLN A 25 -5.23 7.61 11.80
CA GLN A 25 -4.05 6.84 11.40
C GLN A 25 -4.17 6.39 9.93
N PHE A 26 -5.33 5.88 9.54
CA PHE A 26 -5.64 5.52 8.14
C PHE A 26 -5.44 6.71 7.20
N THR A 27 -6.01 7.87 7.53
CA THR A 27 -5.92 9.07 6.69
C THR A 27 -4.47 9.56 6.56
N LYS A 28 -3.71 9.56 7.66
CA LYS A 28 -2.27 9.90 7.63
C LYS A 28 -1.48 8.93 6.74
N ALA A 29 -1.79 7.64 6.83
CA ALA A 29 -1.16 6.60 6.03
C ALA A 29 -1.48 6.76 4.53
N ALA A 30 -2.72 7.10 4.19
CA ALA A 30 -3.15 7.38 2.81
C ALA A 30 -2.40 8.59 2.24
N ILE A 31 -2.33 9.70 2.99
CA ILE A 31 -1.61 10.91 2.59
C ILE A 31 -0.13 10.62 2.32
N ARG A 32 0.53 9.82 3.18
CA ARG A 32 1.94 9.46 2.99
C ARG A 32 2.14 8.56 1.78
N THR A 33 1.21 7.64 1.54
CA THR A 33 1.37 6.60 0.52
C THR A 33 1.01 7.09 -0.88
N GLN A 34 0.05 8.02 -0.98
CA GLN A 34 -0.53 8.49 -2.25
C GLN A 34 -0.96 7.30 -3.15
N PRO A 35 -1.83 6.39 -2.65
CA PRO A 35 -2.26 5.25 -3.45
C PRO A 35 -3.10 5.72 -4.64
N LEU A 36 -2.87 5.14 -5.81
CA LEU A 36 -3.65 5.43 -7.01
C LEU A 36 -5.12 5.02 -6.84
N ASP A 37 -5.35 3.84 -6.27
CA ASP A 37 -6.67 3.33 -5.90
C ASP A 37 -6.79 3.26 -4.37
N VAL A 38 -7.47 4.26 -3.79
CA VAL A 38 -7.67 4.37 -2.34
C VAL A 38 -8.54 3.23 -1.80
N LEU A 39 -9.52 2.72 -2.57
CA LEU A 39 -10.44 1.68 -2.09
C LEU A 39 -9.72 0.34 -1.98
N GLN A 40 -8.98 -0.04 -3.02
CA GLN A 40 -8.16 -1.23 -3.03
C GLN A 40 -7.06 -1.16 -1.96
N TRP A 41 -6.40 -0.01 -1.85
CA TRP A 41 -5.39 0.20 -0.82
C TRP A 41 -5.98 0.14 0.60
N ALA A 42 -7.19 0.66 0.81
CA ALA A 42 -7.88 0.58 2.09
C ALA A 42 -8.21 -0.87 2.48
N ALA A 43 -8.68 -1.68 1.53
CA ALA A 43 -8.89 -3.11 1.75
C ALA A 43 -7.59 -3.80 2.21
N ALA A 44 -6.47 -3.50 1.55
CA ALA A 44 -5.16 -4.03 1.94
C ALA A 44 -4.70 -3.52 3.31
N TYR A 45 -4.89 -2.24 3.60
CA TYR A 45 -4.51 -1.60 4.86
C TYR A 45 -5.23 -2.25 6.05
N PHE A 46 -6.57 -2.35 6.00
CA PHE A 46 -7.35 -2.93 7.09
C PHE A 46 -7.17 -4.44 7.19
N SER A 47 -6.95 -5.14 6.07
CA SER A 47 -6.59 -6.56 6.07
C SER A 47 -5.25 -6.79 6.78
N ALA A 48 -4.22 -6.00 6.48
CA ALA A 48 -2.94 -6.09 7.17
C ALA A 48 -3.07 -5.72 8.66
N LEU A 49 -3.80 -4.65 8.97
CA LEU A 49 -4.02 -4.18 10.34
C LEU A 49 -4.71 -5.25 11.21
N SER A 50 -5.76 -5.89 10.70
CA SER A 50 -6.48 -6.95 11.41
C SER A 50 -5.64 -8.21 11.65
N LYS A 51 -4.67 -8.50 10.76
CA LYS A 51 -3.75 -9.64 10.88
C LYS A 51 -2.48 -9.32 11.68
N GLY A 52 -2.26 -8.06 12.06
CA GLY A 52 -0.99 -7.62 12.66
C GLY A 52 0.20 -7.66 11.70
N GLU A 53 -0.06 -7.64 10.39
CA GLU A 53 0.97 -7.63 9.35
C GLU A 53 1.55 -6.21 9.13
N PRO A 54 2.76 -6.09 8.57
CA PRO A 54 3.31 -4.80 8.17
C PRO A 54 2.39 -4.08 7.18
N LEU A 55 1.98 -2.86 7.53
CA LEU A 55 1.01 -2.09 6.74
C LEU A 55 1.61 -1.62 5.40
N PRO A 56 0.80 -1.51 4.33
CA PRO A 56 1.24 -1.03 3.03
C PRO A 56 1.42 0.50 3.01
N VAL A 57 2.27 1.04 3.90
CA VAL A 57 2.36 2.48 4.21
C VAL A 57 3.78 3.00 4.06
N LYS A 58 3.96 4.05 3.25
CA LYS A 58 5.26 4.74 3.14
C LYS A 58 5.67 5.39 4.47
N GLU A 59 6.97 5.42 4.76
CA GLU A 59 7.53 6.10 5.95
C GLU A 59 7.39 7.61 5.94
N ARG A 60 7.37 8.18 4.73
CA ARG A 60 7.21 9.62 4.48
C ARG A 60 6.58 9.79 3.11
N LEU A 61 6.04 10.97 2.87
CA LEU A 61 5.63 11.36 1.52
C LEU A 61 6.86 11.45 0.63
N GLU A 62 6.80 10.82 -0.54
CA GLU A 62 7.84 10.89 -1.57
C GLU A 62 7.18 11.38 -2.86
N MET A 63 7.80 12.37 -3.50
CA MET A 63 7.36 12.81 -4.82
C MET A 63 7.81 11.76 -5.84
N PRO A 64 6.94 11.33 -6.78
CA PRO A 64 7.37 10.51 -7.90
C PRO A 64 8.50 11.23 -8.62
N LEU A 65 9.62 10.53 -8.86
CA LEU A 65 10.68 11.09 -9.69
C LEU A 65 10.10 11.29 -11.09
N VAL A 66 10.07 12.55 -11.51
CA VAL A 66 9.43 13.03 -12.73
C VAL A 66 9.88 12.19 -13.93
N THR A 67 8.98 11.38 -14.47
CA THR A 67 8.96 11.05 -15.89
C THR A 67 7.60 11.51 -16.40
N GLY A 68 7.55 12.19 -17.54
CA GLY A 68 6.34 12.85 -18.07
C GLY A 68 5.23 11.90 -18.53
N LYS A 69 5.14 10.70 -17.95
CA LYS A 69 4.04 9.75 -18.13
C LYS A 69 3.30 9.64 -16.79
N THR A 70 2.00 9.80 -16.87
CA THR A 70 0.99 9.86 -15.80
C THR A 70 0.85 8.60 -14.93
N ASP A 71 1.90 7.79 -14.81
CA ASP A 71 1.84 6.52 -14.08
C ASP A 71 2.58 6.69 -12.76
N ALA A 72 1.88 6.42 -11.65
CA ALA A 72 2.45 6.41 -10.31
C ALA A 72 3.53 5.32 -10.22
N GLY A 73 4.74 5.67 -10.64
CA GLY A 73 5.86 4.72 -10.73
C GLY A 73 6.34 4.25 -9.38
N LEU A 74 7.03 3.10 -9.39
CA LEU A 74 7.82 2.62 -8.27
C LEU A 74 8.65 3.75 -7.65
N THR A 75 8.66 3.80 -6.32
CA THR A 75 9.49 4.75 -5.55
C THR A 75 10.30 3.97 -4.52
N PRO A 76 11.45 4.51 -4.05
CA PRO A 76 12.23 3.87 -2.99
C PRO A 76 11.39 3.57 -1.75
N GLY A 77 10.44 4.44 -1.40
CA GLY A 77 9.50 4.26 -0.30
C GLY A 77 8.57 3.06 -0.52
N LEU A 78 8.09 2.82 -1.74
CA LEU A 78 7.28 1.62 -2.04
C LEU A 78 8.11 0.34 -1.99
N LEU A 79 9.35 0.36 -2.49
CA LEU A 79 10.27 -0.77 -2.35
C LEU A 79 10.57 -1.09 -0.88
N LYS A 80 10.76 -0.07 -0.03
CA LYS A 80 10.91 -0.26 1.41
C LYS A 80 9.68 -0.90 2.05
N VAL A 81 8.47 -0.52 1.61
CA VAL A 81 7.23 -1.15 2.08
C VAL A 81 7.18 -2.63 1.70
N LEU A 82 7.47 -2.96 0.44
CA LEU A 82 7.54 -4.36 0.00
C LEU A 82 8.62 -5.13 0.78
N HIS A 83 9.77 -4.52 1.01
CA HIS A 83 10.85 -5.13 1.79
C HIS A 83 10.40 -5.45 3.22
N LYS A 84 9.70 -4.55 3.90
CA LYS A 84 9.14 -4.83 5.23
C LYS A 84 8.13 -5.96 5.23
N GLN A 85 7.37 -6.14 4.16
CA GLN A 85 6.34 -7.17 4.05
C GLN A 85 6.90 -8.55 3.66
N LEU A 86 7.96 -8.59 2.84
CA LEU A 86 8.42 -9.81 2.17
C LEU A 86 9.82 -10.28 2.59
N SER A 87 10.62 -9.44 3.25
CA SER A 87 12.01 -9.78 3.62
C SER A 87 12.13 -10.99 4.53
N SER A 88 11.14 -11.27 5.39
CA SER A 88 11.18 -12.40 6.31
C SER A 88 11.04 -13.76 5.61
N LYS A 89 10.55 -13.81 4.37
CA LYS A 89 10.26 -15.04 3.65
C LYS A 89 11.45 -15.59 2.87
N GLY A 90 12.38 -14.74 2.45
CA GLY A 90 13.53 -15.10 1.61
C GLY A 90 13.15 -15.43 0.17
N MET A 91 12.25 -16.40 -0.05
CA MET A 91 11.62 -16.70 -1.33
C MET A 91 10.13 -16.33 -1.30
N VAL A 92 9.68 -15.66 -2.37
CA VAL A 92 8.33 -15.13 -2.51
C VAL A 92 7.72 -15.67 -3.79
N SER A 93 6.48 -16.14 -3.75
CA SER A 93 5.78 -16.57 -4.98
C SER A 93 5.39 -15.37 -5.84
N ILE A 94 5.36 -15.55 -7.17
CA ILE A 94 4.92 -14.46 -8.08
C ILE A 94 3.49 -14.03 -7.74
N ALA A 95 2.62 -14.95 -7.35
CA ALA A 95 1.24 -14.65 -6.95
C ALA A 95 1.17 -13.71 -5.74
N GLU A 96 1.96 -13.98 -4.70
CA GLU A 96 2.01 -13.11 -3.52
C GLU A 96 2.65 -11.76 -3.85
N LEU A 97 3.71 -11.76 -4.67
CA LEU A 97 4.36 -10.54 -5.11
C LEU A 97 3.39 -9.65 -5.88
N ARG A 98 2.63 -10.21 -6.83
CA ARG A 98 1.58 -9.50 -7.58
C ARG A 98 0.50 -8.95 -6.65
N GLU A 99 0.08 -9.71 -5.65
CA GLU A 99 -0.90 -9.27 -4.67
C GLU A 99 -0.38 -8.05 -3.87
N LYS A 100 0.82 -8.14 -3.29
CA LYS A 100 1.42 -7.03 -2.53
C LYS A 100 1.73 -5.82 -3.43
N TRP A 101 2.12 -6.04 -4.68
CA TRP A 101 2.32 -4.98 -5.68
C TRP A 101 1.02 -4.24 -5.97
N LYS A 102 -0.05 -4.99 -6.22
CA LYS A 102 -1.41 -4.46 -6.44
C LYS A 102 -1.92 -3.70 -5.23
N HIS A 103 -1.65 -4.16 -4.01
CA HIS A 103 -2.01 -3.44 -2.78
C HIS A 103 -1.36 -2.06 -2.67
N LEU A 104 -0.24 -1.83 -3.34
CA LEU A 104 0.42 -0.52 -3.40
C LEU A 104 -0.08 0.36 -4.55
N GLY A 105 -1.01 -0.14 -5.38
CA GLY A 105 -1.53 0.58 -6.54
C GLY A 105 -0.49 0.77 -7.64
N LEU A 106 0.52 -0.09 -7.69
CA LEU A 106 1.58 -0.04 -8.69
C LEU A 106 1.12 -0.69 -10.01
N PRO A 107 1.56 -0.18 -11.18
CA PRO A 107 1.22 -0.77 -12.48
C PRO A 107 1.75 -2.20 -12.63
N GLU A 108 0.92 -3.12 -13.11
CA GLU A 108 1.32 -4.52 -13.33
C GLU A 108 2.38 -4.63 -14.43
N GLU A 109 2.32 -3.78 -15.44
CA GLU A 109 3.31 -3.67 -16.52
C GLU A 109 4.73 -3.42 -15.98
N GLN A 110 4.85 -2.60 -14.93
CA GLN A 110 6.15 -2.33 -14.28
C GLN A 110 6.68 -3.56 -13.53
N LEU A 111 5.79 -4.36 -12.94
CA LEU A 111 6.18 -5.61 -12.28
C LEU A 111 6.67 -6.63 -13.32
N GLU A 112 5.93 -6.81 -14.41
CA GLU A 112 6.30 -7.72 -15.49
C GLU A 112 7.64 -7.33 -16.11
N ALA A 113 7.89 -6.03 -16.32
CA ALA A 113 9.17 -5.55 -16.82
C ALA A 113 10.34 -5.92 -15.89
N ILE A 114 10.17 -5.82 -14.57
CA ILE A 114 11.19 -6.22 -13.59
C ILE A 114 11.38 -7.74 -13.60
N LEU A 115 10.28 -8.51 -13.67
CA LEU A 115 10.34 -9.96 -13.70
C LEU A 115 11.00 -10.50 -14.97
N GLN A 116 10.91 -9.79 -16.10
CA GLN A 116 11.58 -10.16 -17.35
C GLN A 116 13.10 -9.92 -17.35
N LEU A 117 13.63 -9.14 -16.40
CA LEU A 117 15.08 -8.89 -16.30
C LEU A 117 15.87 -10.13 -15.83
N ASP A 118 15.20 -11.13 -15.26
CA ASP A 118 15.82 -12.37 -14.80
C ASP A 118 14.90 -13.57 -15.09
N SER A 119 15.45 -14.78 -15.12
CA SER A 119 14.69 -16.01 -15.33
C SER A 119 14.05 -16.48 -14.03
N PHE A 120 12.99 -15.81 -13.59
CA PHE A 120 12.22 -16.25 -12.42
C PHE A 120 11.30 -17.43 -12.77
N GLY A 121 11.30 -18.46 -11.92
CA GLY A 121 10.32 -19.54 -11.96
C GLY A 121 9.03 -19.15 -11.24
N GLU A 122 8.38 -20.08 -10.55
CA GLU A 122 7.19 -19.78 -9.74
C GLU A 122 7.49 -18.98 -8.46
N GLN A 123 8.75 -19.05 -8.01
CA GLN A 123 9.26 -18.35 -6.84
C GLN A 123 10.46 -17.47 -7.20
N VAL A 124 10.54 -16.36 -6.47
CA VAL A 124 11.54 -15.31 -6.65
C VAL A 124 12.32 -15.17 -5.36
N GLU A 125 13.64 -15.18 -5.45
CA GLU A 125 14.51 -14.80 -4.34
C GLU A 125 14.35 -13.30 -4.08
N TRP A 126 13.82 -12.93 -2.91
CA TRP A 126 13.39 -11.57 -2.59
C TRP A 126 14.51 -10.55 -2.79
N MET A 127 15.74 -10.88 -2.39
CA MET A 127 16.89 -9.98 -2.51
C MET A 127 17.27 -9.71 -3.98
N LYS A 128 17.13 -10.69 -4.88
CA LYS A 128 17.35 -10.49 -6.32
C LYS A 128 16.31 -9.55 -6.90
N PHE A 129 15.03 -9.80 -6.60
CA PHE A 129 13.96 -8.90 -7.03
C PHE A 129 14.14 -7.49 -6.51
N LEU A 130 14.49 -7.34 -5.24
CA LEU A 130 14.74 -6.03 -4.64
C LEU A 130 15.89 -5.30 -5.33
N ALA A 131 16.99 -6.00 -5.65
CA ALA A 131 18.11 -5.43 -6.38
C ALA A 131 17.71 -4.95 -7.78
N LEU A 132 16.91 -5.75 -8.50
CA LEU A 132 16.35 -5.35 -9.80
C LEU A 132 15.42 -4.14 -9.67
N GLY A 133 14.52 -4.15 -8.69
CA GLY A 133 13.65 -3.01 -8.40
C GLY A 133 14.41 -1.73 -8.10
N CYS A 134 15.51 -1.81 -7.34
CA CYS A 134 16.42 -0.68 -7.12
C CYS A 134 17.10 -0.24 -8.41
N SER A 135 17.55 -1.17 -9.27
CA SER A 135 18.21 -0.83 -10.54
C SER A 135 17.31 -0.06 -11.51
N VAL A 136 15.99 -0.29 -11.46
CA VAL A 136 15.00 0.45 -12.28
C VAL A 136 14.85 1.91 -11.82
N LEU A 137 15.22 2.23 -10.58
CA LEU A 137 15.11 3.58 -10.02
C LEU A 137 16.33 4.47 -10.29
N GLY A 138 17.44 3.90 -10.77
CA GLY A 138 18.71 4.62 -11.00
C GLY A 138 19.66 4.58 -9.80
#